data_AF-A0A959FXN0-F1
#
_entry.id   AF-A0A959FXN0-F1
#
_cell.length_a   1.000
_cell.length_b   1.000
_cell.length_c   1.000
_cell.angle_alpha   90.00
_cell.angle_beta   90.00
_cell.angle_gamma   90.00
#
_symmetry.space_group_name_H-M   'P 1'
#
loop_
_entity.id
_entity.type
_entity.pdbx_description
1 polymer ?
#
loop_
_entity_poly.entity_id
_entity_poly.type
_entity_poly.pdbx_seq_one_letter_code
_entity_poly.pdbx_strand_id
1 'polypeptide(L)'
;ESLNLYTELKDTVWMGNVMNGMGILYAEQKKTGKALETLETALSLYKQQGMEEYTAFPLSNIGNYYLEYLDQPELALNYFQQALKLDQKYDSANGEAISLENLGLAYHSLGQYNAAIEHFMKSLEIAQEQHFNELISKIYKNLCKSYEAKGDLKNALQYLGKHQMLQDSILNVSKNAQIADLLAFFDSEQKEQDLLESREKIAQLEQEKKISNLWTAILAGSVLALGSIFYLFAKQHRTRRKLIEIDLKNNELEREKLSRELEFKNKDLTNFALDIARKNEFSNMVHESLKEIVNSPPNESRKKARELLMSTSNHLQINDDIKEFQMNVETVNQDFFNRLIDQFPDLTPNERHLCGLIRLNLSTKEIAVIRNISPKSVEMGRYRLRKKLNLDPKEEITNFLQDF
;
A
#
# COMPACT_ATOMS: atom_id res chain seq x y z
N GLU A 1 -56.60 9.83 10.63
CA GLU A 1 -55.46 9.72 9.70
C GLU A 1 -55.86 9.02 8.41
N SER A 2 -56.37 7.78 8.44
CA SER A 2 -56.82 7.05 7.24
C SER A 2 -57.88 7.77 6.42
N LEU A 3 -58.86 8.44 7.05
CA LEU A 3 -59.87 9.22 6.31
C LEU A 3 -59.25 10.35 5.47
N ASN A 4 -58.23 11.04 6.00
CA ASN A 4 -57.55 12.11 5.29
C ASN A 4 -56.77 11.56 4.08
N LEU A 5 -56.06 10.44 4.27
CA LEU A 5 -55.36 9.75 3.20
C LEU A 5 -56.32 9.36 2.06
N TYR A 6 -57.44 8.71 2.37
CA TYR A 6 -58.39 8.32 1.32
C TYR A 6 -59.13 9.51 0.69
N THR A 7 -59.26 10.62 1.42
CA THR A 7 -59.75 11.89 0.86
C THR A 7 -58.78 12.45 -0.17
N GLU A 8 -57.47 12.45 0.12
CA GLU A 8 -56.42 12.89 -0.82
C GLU A 8 -56.36 11.99 -2.06
N LEU A 9 -56.55 10.68 -1.87
CA LEU A 9 -56.60 9.68 -2.94
C LEU A 9 -57.93 9.70 -3.73
N LYS A 10 -58.94 10.45 -3.27
CA LYS A 10 -60.31 10.48 -3.82
C LYS A 10 -60.95 9.08 -3.91
N ASP A 11 -60.63 8.23 -2.94
CA ASP A 11 -61.14 6.87 -2.89
C ASP A 11 -62.46 6.82 -2.10
N THR A 12 -63.57 7.04 -2.80
CA THR A 12 -64.92 7.07 -2.22
C THR A 12 -65.26 5.79 -1.46
N VAL A 13 -64.80 4.62 -1.94
CA VAL A 13 -65.10 3.33 -1.33
C VAL A 13 -64.46 3.23 0.04
N TRP A 14 -63.16 3.50 0.11
CA TRP A 14 -62.43 3.44 1.37
C TRP A 14 -62.78 4.59 2.32
N MET A 15 -63.08 5.78 1.80
CA MET A 15 -63.62 6.88 2.60
C MET A 15 -64.90 6.47 3.31
N GLY A 16 -65.89 5.94 2.58
CA GLY A 16 -67.15 5.51 3.19
C GLY A 16 -66.99 4.34 4.18
N ASN A 17 -66.07 3.40 3.91
CA ASN A 17 -65.77 2.29 4.84
C ASN A 17 -65.15 2.80 6.15
N VAL A 18 -64.20 3.74 6.06
CA VAL A 18 -63.59 4.38 7.23
C VAL A 18 -64.62 5.17 8.03
N MET A 19 -65.50 5.91 7.35
CA MET A 19 -66.59 6.64 8.00
C MET A 19 -67.57 5.70 8.71
N ASN A 20 -67.91 4.56 8.10
CA ASN A 20 -68.71 3.53 8.76
C ASN A 20 -68.05 3.01 10.05
N GLY A 21 -66.76 2.66 9.99
CA GLY A 21 -66.00 2.22 11.17
C GLY A 21 -65.93 3.31 12.25
N MET A 22 -65.74 4.57 11.86
CA MET A 22 -65.76 5.71 12.79
C MET A 22 -67.14 5.90 13.44
N GLY A 23 -68.22 5.70 12.68
CA GLY A 23 -69.59 5.79 13.18
C GLY A 23 -69.86 4.76 14.30
N ILE A 24 -69.45 3.50 14.09
CA ILE A 24 -69.54 2.44 15.11
C ILE A 24 -68.71 2.80 16.34
N LEU A 25 -67.47 3.25 16.15
CA LEU A 25 -66.61 3.65 17.28
C LEU A 25 -67.20 4.83 18.08
N TYR A 26 -67.84 5.79 17.41
CA TYR A 26 -68.55 6.87 18.09
C TYR A 26 -69.77 6.36 18.87
N ALA A 27 -70.48 5.35 18.35
CA ALA A 27 -71.59 4.71 19.05
C ALA A 27 -71.10 4.03 20.34
N GLU A 28 -70.03 3.25 20.27
CA GLU A 28 -69.40 2.60 21.44
C GLU A 28 -68.96 3.62 22.50
N GLN A 29 -68.45 4.78 22.07
CA GLN A 29 -68.09 5.90 22.94
C GLN A 29 -69.31 6.68 23.48
N LYS A 30 -70.53 6.26 23.18
CA LYS A 30 -71.80 6.92 23.54
C LYS A 30 -71.90 8.36 23.02
N LYS A 31 -71.20 8.68 21.94
CA LYS A 31 -71.28 9.98 21.25
C LYS A 31 -72.41 9.96 20.24
N THR A 32 -73.63 9.90 20.76
CA THR A 32 -74.82 9.48 20.04
C THR A 32 -75.15 10.30 18.78
N GLY A 33 -75.02 11.63 18.85
CA GLY A 33 -75.25 12.48 17.67
C GLY A 33 -74.20 12.30 16.56
N LYS A 34 -72.92 12.13 16.94
CA LYS A 34 -71.81 12.01 15.99
C LYS A 34 -71.79 10.66 15.28
N ALA A 35 -72.21 9.60 15.97
CA ALA A 35 -72.28 8.26 15.42
C ALA A 35 -73.23 8.22 14.22
N LEU A 36 -74.49 8.64 14.43
CA LEU A 36 -75.50 8.65 13.39
C LEU A 36 -75.13 9.61 12.25
N GLU A 37 -74.68 10.83 12.56
CA GLU A 37 -74.23 11.80 11.56
C GLU A 37 -73.14 11.23 10.65
N THR A 38 -72.14 10.53 11.23
CA THR A 38 -71.03 9.96 10.46
C THR A 38 -71.51 8.80 9.57
N LEU A 39 -72.39 7.94 10.07
CA LEU A 39 -72.99 6.83 9.31
C LEU A 39 -73.88 7.34 8.17
N GLU A 40 -74.72 8.35 8.42
CA GLU A 40 -75.56 8.98 7.40
C GLU A 40 -74.74 9.70 6.34
N THR A 41 -73.62 10.32 6.74
CA THR A 41 -72.70 10.95 5.78
C THR A 41 -72.06 9.89 4.88
N ALA A 42 -71.67 8.73 5.41
CA ALA A 42 -71.15 7.62 4.62
C ALA A 42 -72.20 7.10 3.62
N LEU A 43 -73.44 6.94 4.07
CA LEU A 43 -74.57 6.53 3.21
C LEU A 43 -74.84 7.56 2.10
N SER A 44 -74.83 8.85 2.44
CA SER A 44 -75.06 9.96 1.50
C SER A 44 -73.94 10.02 0.45
N LEU A 45 -72.68 9.81 0.87
CA LEU A 45 -71.53 9.76 -0.03
C LEU A 45 -71.71 8.69 -1.11
N TYR A 46 -72.07 7.46 -0.72
CA TYR A 46 -72.31 6.38 -1.68
C TYR A 46 -73.48 6.66 -2.61
N LYS A 47 -74.60 7.19 -2.08
CA LYS A 47 -75.77 7.54 -2.89
C LYS A 47 -75.47 8.63 -3.93
N GLN A 48 -74.75 9.68 -3.55
CA GLN A 48 -74.41 10.79 -4.45
C GLN A 48 -73.49 10.35 -5.60
N GLN A 49 -72.67 9.32 -5.36
CA GLN A 49 -71.73 8.76 -6.34
C GLN A 49 -72.34 7.62 -7.16
N GLY A 50 -73.63 7.30 -6.96
CA GLY A 50 -74.32 6.21 -7.65
C GLY A 50 -73.86 4.81 -7.25
N MET A 51 -73.18 4.67 -6.11
CA MET A 51 -72.57 3.45 -5.59
C MET A 51 -73.55 2.69 -4.69
N GLU A 52 -74.71 2.33 -5.25
CA GLU A 52 -75.82 1.72 -4.50
C GLU A 52 -75.43 0.39 -3.82
N GLU A 53 -74.54 -0.41 -4.43
CA GLU A 53 -74.06 -1.69 -3.90
C GLU A 53 -73.31 -1.55 -2.56
N TYR A 54 -72.74 -0.36 -2.28
CA TYR A 54 -72.04 -0.07 -1.03
C TYR A 54 -72.96 0.52 0.05
N THR A 55 -74.25 0.73 -0.23
CA THR A 55 -75.17 1.36 0.71
C THR A 55 -75.77 0.40 1.74
N ALA A 56 -75.78 -0.90 1.47
CA ALA A 56 -76.34 -1.93 2.37
C ALA A 56 -75.62 -1.94 3.73
N PHE A 57 -74.28 -1.86 3.73
CA PHE A 57 -73.48 -1.87 4.95
C PHE A 57 -73.74 -0.66 5.88
N PRO A 58 -73.70 0.60 5.40
CA PRO A 58 -74.14 1.75 6.21
C PRO A 58 -75.58 1.64 6.70
N LEU A 59 -76.52 1.15 5.88
CA LEU A 59 -77.91 0.97 6.31
C LEU A 59 -78.01 -0.02 7.48
N SER A 60 -77.31 -1.16 7.40
CA SER A 60 -77.24 -2.11 8.52
C SER A 60 -76.59 -1.50 9.77
N ASN A 61 -75.54 -0.70 9.64
CA ASN A 61 -74.93 -0.04 10.81
C ASN A 61 -75.86 1.01 11.44
N ILE A 62 -76.60 1.76 10.63
CA ILE A 62 -77.61 2.70 11.12
C ILE A 62 -78.74 1.95 11.84
N GLY A 63 -79.21 0.83 11.26
CA GLY A 63 -80.20 -0.03 11.90
C GLY A 63 -79.73 -0.56 13.25
N ASN A 64 -78.50 -1.08 13.33
CA ASN A 64 -77.90 -1.53 14.59
C ASN A 64 -77.77 -0.40 15.60
N TYR A 65 -77.43 0.81 15.14
CA TYR A 65 -77.38 1.98 16.00
C TYR A 65 -78.75 2.30 16.63
N TYR A 66 -79.82 2.30 15.83
CA TYR A 66 -81.18 2.47 16.33
C TYR A 66 -81.60 1.37 17.30
N LEU A 67 -81.23 0.12 17.01
CA LEU A 67 -81.57 -1.02 17.85
C LEU A 67 -80.84 -1.02 19.19
N GLU A 68 -79.50 -0.88 19.17
CA GLU A 68 -78.66 -1.10 20.35
C GLU A 68 -78.50 0.15 21.24
N TYR A 69 -78.52 1.35 20.66
CA TYR A 69 -78.18 2.59 21.37
C TYR A 69 -79.37 3.50 21.59
N LEU A 70 -80.40 3.42 20.75
CA LEU A 70 -81.61 4.25 20.86
C LEU A 70 -82.86 3.48 21.29
N ASP A 71 -82.79 2.15 21.36
CA ASP A 71 -83.92 1.27 21.71
C ASP A 71 -85.14 1.53 20.81
N GLN A 72 -84.89 1.69 19.51
CA GLN A 72 -85.91 1.97 18.48
C GLN A 72 -85.96 0.84 17.43
N PRO A 73 -86.45 -0.35 17.81
CA PRO A 73 -86.42 -1.53 16.96
C PRO A 73 -87.27 -1.41 15.68
N GLU A 74 -88.35 -0.62 15.66
CA GLU A 74 -89.16 -0.39 14.46
C GLU A 74 -88.40 0.40 13.38
N LEU A 75 -87.59 1.38 13.78
CA LEU A 75 -86.72 2.11 12.85
C LEU A 75 -85.60 1.20 12.36
N ALA A 76 -85.00 0.41 13.25
CA ALA A 76 -83.99 -0.57 12.88
C ALA A 76 -84.50 -1.55 11.82
N LEU A 77 -85.72 -2.09 11.97
CA LEU A 77 -86.37 -2.95 10.96
C LEU A 77 -86.40 -2.30 9.57
N ASN A 78 -86.76 -1.01 9.48
CA ASN A 78 -86.82 -0.32 8.20
C ASN A 78 -85.45 -0.27 7.51
N TYR A 79 -84.40 0.05 8.26
CA TYR A 79 -83.03 0.09 7.72
C TYR A 79 -82.52 -1.29 7.33
N PHE A 80 -82.76 -2.33 8.15
CA PHE A 80 -82.37 -3.70 7.82
C PHE A 80 -83.11 -4.27 6.62
N GLN A 81 -84.39 -3.92 6.42
CA GLN A 81 -85.14 -4.31 5.21
C GLN A 81 -84.58 -3.66 3.95
N GLN A 82 -84.15 -2.38 4.03
CA GLN A 82 -83.49 -1.71 2.92
C GLN A 82 -82.13 -2.37 2.60
N ALA A 83 -81.33 -2.68 3.63
CA ALA A 83 -80.07 -3.39 3.48
C ALA A 83 -80.27 -4.77 2.83
N LEU A 84 -81.20 -5.58 3.35
CA LEU A 84 -81.53 -6.90 2.81
C LEU A 84 -81.90 -6.85 1.32
N LYS A 85 -82.75 -5.88 0.92
CA LYS A 85 -83.16 -5.73 -0.48
C LYS A 85 -81.97 -5.40 -1.39
N LEU A 86 -81.00 -4.64 -0.91
CA LEU A 86 -79.78 -4.32 -1.65
C LEU A 86 -78.85 -5.52 -1.70
N ASP A 87 -78.62 -6.19 -0.57
CA ASP A 87 -77.79 -7.40 -0.51
C ASP A 87 -78.32 -8.48 -1.48
N GLN A 88 -79.64 -8.67 -1.55
CA GLN A 88 -80.28 -9.56 -2.52
C GLN A 88 -80.17 -9.05 -3.97
N LYS A 89 -80.32 -7.74 -4.20
CA LYS A 89 -80.18 -7.14 -5.55
C LYS A 89 -78.77 -7.35 -6.13
N TYR A 90 -77.76 -7.40 -5.28
CA TYR A 90 -76.35 -7.53 -5.66
C TYR A 90 -75.74 -8.90 -5.30
N ASP A 91 -76.57 -9.90 -5.01
CA ASP A 91 -76.16 -11.30 -4.74
C ASP A 91 -75.10 -11.43 -3.62
N SER A 92 -75.15 -10.55 -2.62
CA SER A 92 -74.25 -10.56 -1.47
C SER A 92 -74.72 -11.58 -0.43
N ALA A 93 -74.34 -12.85 -0.56
CA ALA A 93 -74.75 -13.90 0.37
C ALA A 93 -74.38 -13.59 1.85
N ASN A 94 -73.20 -13.02 2.08
CA ASN A 94 -72.79 -12.58 3.42
C ASN A 94 -73.63 -11.41 3.93
N GLY A 95 -73.89 -10.40 3.08
CA GLY A 95 -74.73 -9.27 3.44
C GLY A 95 -76.17 -9.70 3.74
N GLU A 96 -76.75 -10.58 2.91
CA GLU A 96 -78.08 -11.13 3.09
C GLU A 96 -78.21 -11.88 4.41
N ALA A 97 -77.25 -12.75 4.73
CA ALA A 97 -77.23 -13.46 6.01
C ALA A 97 -77.15 -12.50 7.20
N ILE A 98 -76.29 -11.47 7.15
CA ILE A 98 -76.18 -10.45 8.21
C ILE A 98 -77.47 -9.64 8.34
N SER A 99 -78.05 -9.19 7.23
CA SER A 99 -79.29 -8.41 7.21
C SER A 99 -80.47 -9.21 7.78
N LEU A 100 -80.57 -10.51 7.47
CA LEU A 100 -81.55 -11.42 8.07
C LEU A 100 -81.32 -11.63 9.57
N GLU A 101 -80.07 -11.73 10.01
CA GLU A 101 -79.72 -11.86 11.43
C GLU A 101 -80.13 -10.59 12.21
N ASN A 102 -79.80 -9.42 11.67
CA ASN A 102 -80.20 -8.12 12.22
C ASN A 102 -81.73 -7.95 12.29
N LEU A 103 -82.47 -8.38 11.27
CA LEU A 103 -83.95 -8.42 11.32
C LEU A 103 -84.44 -9.33 12.45
N GLY A 104 -83.79 -10.49 12.62
CA GLY A 104 -84.07 -11.40 13.72
C GLY A 104 -83.89 -10.73 15.09
N LEU A 105 -82.81 -9.97 15.27
CA LEU A 105 -82.54 -9.21 16.49
C LEU A 105 -83.60 -8.13 16.74
N ALA A 106 -84.00 -7.38 15.72
CA ALA A 106 -85.04 -6.36 15.86
C ALA A 106 -86.40 -6.97 16.25
N TYR A 107 -86.82 -8.06 15.59
CA TYR A 107 -88.04 -8.78 15.98
C TYR A 107 -87.95 -9.36 17.40
N HIS A 108 -86.78 -9.82 17.82
CA HIS A 108 -86.55 -10.29 19.19
C HIS A 108 -86.77 -9.15 20.19
N SER A 109 -86.22 -7.96 19.92
CA SER A 109 -86.39 -6.77 20.76
C SER A 109 -87.86 -6.33 20.87
N LEU A 110 -88.65 -6.54 19.82
CA LEU A 110 -90.10 -6.30 19.80
C LEU A 110 -90.92 -7.39 20.53
N GLY A 111 -90.28 -8.42 21.09
CA GLY A 111 -90.96 -9.56 21.70
C GLY A 111 -91.61 -10.52 20.69
N GLN A 112 -91.36 -10.33 19.38
CA GLN A 112 -91.90 -11.16 18.31
C GLN A 112 -91.00 -12.38 18.04
N TYR A 113 -90.83 -13.23 19.06
CA TYR A 113 -89.83 -14.30 19.05
C TYR A 113 -89.98 -15.31 17.92
N ASN A 114 -91.20 -15.60 17.45
CA ASN A 114 -91.40 -16.49 16.29
C ASN A 114 -90.85 -15.89 15.00
N ALA A 115 -91.08 -14.59 14.75
CA ALA A 115 -90.55 -13.90 13.58
C ALA A 115 -89.02 -13.80 13.67
N ALA A 116 -88.49 -13.53 14.87
CA ALA A 116 -87.05 -13.53 15.12
C ALA A 116 -86.41 -14.87 14.74
N ILE A 117 -86.96 -15.98 15.24
CA ILE A 117 -86.48 -17.34 14.97
C ILE A 117 -86.53 -17.64 13.47
N GLU A 118 -87.61 -17.27 12.75
CA GLU A 118 -87.70 -17.49 11.30
C GLU A 118 -86.56 -16.79 10.55
N HIS A 119 -86.27 -15.53 10.88
CA HIS A 119 -85.21 -14.76 10.22
C HIS A 119 -83.82 -15.29 10.58
N PHE A 120 -83.60 -15.66 11.84
CA PHE A 120 -82.37 -16.33 12.25
C PHE A 120 -82.16 -17.68 11.54
N MET A 121 -83.21 -18.46 11.31
CA MET A 121 -83.09 -19.74 10.60
C MET A 121 -82.75 -19.55 9.12
N LYS A 122 -83.34 -18.55 8.44
CA LYS A 122 -82.95 -18.19 7.06
C LYS A 122 -81.50 -17.72 6.98
N SER A 123 -81.09 -16.85 7.91
CA SER A 123 -79.70 -16.41 8.03
C SER A 123 -78.75 -17.59 8.26
N LEU A 124 -79.14 -18.54 9.12
CA LEU A 124 -78.35 -19.73 9.44
C LEU A 124 -78.15 -20.62 8.22
N GLU A 125 -79.18 -20.83 7.41
CA GLU A 125 -79.12 -21.64 6.19
C GLU A 125 -78.04 -21.09 5.24
N ILE A 126 -78.10 -19.79 4.91
CA ILE A 126 -77.12 -19.11 4.06
C ILE A 126 -75.72 -19.19 4.69
N ALA A 127 -75.61 -18.89 5.99
CA ALA A 127 -74.33 -18.91 6.69
C ALA A 127 -73.70 -20.32 6.72
N GLN A 128 -74.50 -21.39 6.79
CA GLN A 128 -74.04 -22.77 6.74
C GLN A 128 -73.59 -23.18 5.35
N GLU A 129 -74.33 -22.81 4.30
CA GLU A 129 -73.96 -23.06 2.90
C GLU A 129 -72.63 -22.39 2.53
N GLN A 130 -72.40 -21.18 3.04
CA GLN A 130 -71.19 -20.40 2.76
C GLN A 130 -70.08 -20.59 3.81
N HIS A 131 -70.31 -21.43 4.83
CA HIS A 131 -69.38 -21.70 5.93
C HIS A 131 -68.92 -20.47 6.74
N PHE A 132 -69.82 -19.50 6.96
CA PHE A 132 -69.56 -18.31 7.77
C PHE A 132 -69.59 -18.63 9.28
N ASN A 133 -68.60 -19.38 9.77
CA ASN A 133 -68.57 -19.94 11.14
C ASN A 133 -68.77 -18.90 12.27
N GLU A 134 -68.20 -17.71 12.15
CA GLU A 134 -68.41 -16.65 13.13
C GLU A 134 -69.87 -16.19 13.19
N LEU A 135 -70.51 -16.03 12.03
CA LEU A 135 -71.90 -15.65 11.91
C LEU A 135 -72.82 -16.79 12.38
N ILE A 136 -72.55 -18.04 12.00
CA ILE A 136 -73.26 -19.24 12.50
C ILE A 136 -73.25 -19.26 14.04
N SER A 137 -72.10 -18.98 14.65
CA SER A 137 -71.96 -18.96 16.11
C SER A 137 -72.82 -17.86 16.75
N LYS A 138 -72.84 -16.65 16.18
CA LYS A 138 -73.71 -15.55 16.62
C LYS A 138 -75.19 -15.93 16.50
N ILE A 139 -75.59 -16.50 15.36
CA ILE A 139 -76.98 -16.92 15.11
C ILE A 139 -77.42 -18.00 16.10
N TYR A 140 -76.58 -19.00 16.40
CA TYR A 140 -76.90 -20.00 17.43
C TYR A 140 -77.15 -19.37 18.81
N LYS A 141 -76.34 -18.39 19.20
CA LYS A 141 -76.55 -17.64 20.45
C LYS A 141 -77.88 -16.88 20.43
N ASN A 142 -78.24 -16.26 19.31
CA ASN A 142 -79.46 -15.47 19.19
C ASN A 142 -80.73 -16.33 19.06
N LEU A 143 -80.64 -17.49 18.41
CA LEU A 143 -81.66 -18.54 18.45
C LEU A 143 -81.86 -19.05 19.88
N CYS A 144 -80.79 -19.35 20.61
CA CYS A 144 -80.87 -19.76 22.01
C CYS A 144 -81.68 -18.75 22.84
N LYS A 145 -81.30 -17.48 22.80
CA LYS A 145 -82.02 -16.40 23.50
C LYS A 145 -83.49 -16.28 23.11
N SER A 146 -83.80 -16.44 21.82
CA SER A 146 -85.16 -16.31 21.31
C SER A 146 -86.04 -17.49 21.69
N TYR A 147 -85.51 -18.72 21.67
CA TYR A 147 -86.21 -19.90 22.17
C TYR A 147 -86.41 -19.84 23.69
N GLU A 148 -85.41 -19.36 24.44
CA GLU A 148 -85.52 -19.13 25.89
C GLU A 148 -86.62 -18.12 26.22
N ALA A 149 -86.64 -16.96 25.55
CA ALA A 149 -87.68 -15.94 25.74
C ALA A 149 -89.09 -16.42 25.35
N LYS A 150 -89.19 -17.38 24.42
CA LYS A 150 -90.43 -18.07 24.05
C LYS A 150 -90.85 -19.17 25.06
N GLY A 151 -89.98 -19.55 25.99
CA GLY A 151 -90.20 -20.63 26.96
C GLY A 151 -89.86 -22.05 26.44
N ASP A 152 -89.25 -22.16 25.26
CA ASP A 152 -88.81 -23.44 24.69
C ASP A 152 -87.37 -23.75 25.11
N LEU A 153 -87.23 -24.21 26.36
CA LEU A 153 -85.93 -24.49 26.96
C LEU A 153 -85.18 -25.63 26.26
N LYS A 154 -85.89 -26.55 25.59
CA LYS A 154 -85.26 -27.68 24.88
C LYS A 154 -84.46 -27.18 23.68
N ASN A 155 -85.09 -26.37 22.82
CA ASN A 155 -84.40 -25.81 21.67
C ASN A 155 -83.34 -24.78 22.11
N ALA A 156 -83.60 -23.99 23.15
CA ALA A 156 -82.61 -23.08 23.71
C ALA A 156 -81.32 -23.81 24.11
N LEU A 157 -81.42 -24.90 24.88
CA LEU A 157 -80.27 -25.71 25.31
C LEU A 157 -79.54 -26.34 24.11
N GLN A 158 -80.27 -26.80 23.10
CA GLN A 158 -79.67 -27.36 21.89
C GLN A 158 -78.80 -26.33 21.16
N TYR A 159 -79.32 -25.12 20.95
CA TYR A 159 -78.58 -24.06 20.26
C TYR A 159 -77.45 -23.48 21.12
N LEU A 160 -77.59 -23.47 22.45
CA LEU A 160 -76.49 -23.15 23.36
C LEU A 160 -75.31 -24.12 23.21
N GLY A 161 -75.59 -25.43 23.17
CA GLY A 161 -74.56 -26.45 22.96
C GLY A 161 -73.87 -26.30 21.61
N LYS A 162 -74.63 -26.05 20.54
CA LYS A 162 -74.07 -25.78 19.21
C LYS A 162 -73.18 -24.53 19.18
N HIS A 163 -73.59 -23.44 19.84
CA HIS A 163 -72.81 -22.21 19.97
C HIS A 163 -71.48 -22.48 20.68
N GLN A 164 -71.50 -23.18 21.82
CA GLN A 164 -70.30 -23.50 22.60
C GLN A 164 -69.31 -24.36 21.80
N MET A 165 -69.78 -25.44 21.18
CA MET A 165 -68.92 -26.32 20.37
C MET A 165 -68.23 -25.56 19.22
N LEU A 166 -68.96 -24.68 18.54
CA LEU A 166 -68.41 -23.90 17.43
C LEU A 166 -67.46 -22.81 17.94
N GLN A 167 -67.78 -22.16 19.06
CA GLN A 167 -66.90 -21.16 19.67
C GLN A 167 -65.56 -21.77 20.12
N ASP A 168 -65.57 -22.96 20.71
CA ASP A 168 -64.35 -23.68 21.08
C ASP A 168 -63.50 -24.01 19.86
N SER A 169 -64.15 -24.43 18.76
CA SER A 169 -63.47 -24.67 17.48
C SER A 169 -62.84 -23.39 16.90
N ILE A 170 -63.59 -22.29 16.84
CA ILE A 170 -63.11 -20.98 16.35
C ILE A 170 -61.94 -20.46 17.21
N LEU A 171 -62.06 -20.55 18.54
CA LEU A 171 -61.03 -20.07 19.47
C LEU A 171 -59.72 -20.86 19.31
N ASN A 172 -59.80 -22.18 19.15
CA ASN A 172 -58.62 -23.01 18.91
C ASN A 172 -57.92 -22.67 17.59
N VAL A 173 -58.69 -22.47 16.51
CA VAL A 173 -58.14 -22.05 15.22
C VAL A 173 -57.48 -20.66 15.33
N SER A 174 -58.15 -19.70 15.95
CA SER A 174 -57.61 -18.34 16.14
C SER A 174 -56.32 -18.32 16.96
N LYS A 175 -56.27 -19.07 18.07
CA LYS A 175 -55.04 -19.21 18.87
C LYS A 175 -53.91 -19.85 18.08
N ASN A 176 -54.20 -20.89 17.31
CA ASN A 176 -53.19 -21.55 16.49
C ASN A 176 -52.65 -20.63 15.39
N ALA A 177 -53.51 -19.82 14.76
CA ALA A 177 -53.09 -18.81 13.79
C ALA A 177 -52.21 -17.74 14.44
N GLN A 178 -52.58 -17.21 15.61
CA GLN A 178 -51.76 -16.25 16.35
C GLN A 178 -50.40 -16.84 16.75
N ILE A 179 -50.35 -18.11 17.15
CA ILE A 179 -49.09 -18.80 17.44
C ILE A 179 -48.24 -18.93 16.17
N ALA A 180 -48.84 -19.30 15.04
CA ALA A 180 -48.14 -19.42 13.77
C ALA A 180 -47.58 -18.07 13.30
N ASP A 181 -48.36 -16.99 13.40
CA ASP A 181 -47.92 -15.63 13.06
C ASP A 181 -46.77 -15.18 13.97
N LEU A 182 -46.86 -15.45 15.27
CA LEU A 182 -45.80 -15.13 16.23
C LEU A 182 -44.51 -15.91 15.93
N LEU A 183 -44.63 -17.20 15.58
CA LEU A 183 -43.48 -18.02 15.18
C LEU A 183 -42.86 -17.52 13.88
N ALA A 184 -43.68 -17.16 12.89
CA ALA A 184 -43.19 -16.59 11.64
C ALA A 184 -42.47 -15.25 11.85
N PHE A 185 -42.99 -14.41 12.74
CA PHE A 185 -42.35 -13.16 13.15
C PHE A 185 -40.99 -13.41 13.79
N PHE A 186 -40.92 -14.33 14.77
CA PHE A 186 -39.67 -14.69 15.45
C PHE A 186 -38.62 -15.29 14.49
N ASP A 187 -39.03 -16.21 13.62
CA ASP A 187 -38.16 -16.80 12.59
C ASP A 187 -37.61 -15.75 11.61
N SER A 188 -38.41 -14.73 11.31
CA SER A 188 -38.00 -13.61 10.46
C SER A 188 -36.95 -12.75 11.16
N GLU A 189 -37.16 -12.38 12.42
CA GLU A 189 -36.19 -11.60 13.21
C GLU A 189 -34.86 -12.35 13.35
N GLN A 190 -34.91 -13.65 13.63
CA GLN A 190 -33.69 -14.45 13.77
C GLN A 190 -32.89 -14.51 12.46
N LYS A 191 -33.56 -14.71 11.32
CA LYS A 191 -32.89 -14.67 10.00
C LYS A 191 -32.29 -13.31 9.69
N GLU A 192 -32.94 -12.23 10.11
CA GLU A 192 -32.41 -10.88 9.92
C GLU A 192 -31.14 -10.66 10.74
N GLN A 193 -31.10 -11.13 11.99
CA GLN A 193 -29.89 -11.11 12.81
C GLN A 193 -28.75 -11.92 12.19
N ASP A 194 -29.02 -13.16 11.75
CA ASP A 194 -28.02 -14.02 11.09
C ASP A 194 -27.46 -13.37 9.81
N LEU A 195 -28.32 -12.70 9.04
CA LEU A 195 -27.92 -11.93 7.86
C LEU A 195 -27.04 -10.75 8.22
N LEU A 196 -27.33 -10.06 9.32
CA LEU A 196 -26.57 -8.90 9.79
C LEU A 196 -25.18 -9.33 10.28
N GLU A 197 -25.09 -10.42 11.06
CA GLU A 197 -23.80 -11.02 11.48
C GLU A 197 -22.99 -11.49 10.26
N SER A 198 -23.63 -12.15 9.30
CA SER A 198 -22.98 -12.57 8.05
C SER A 198 -22.44 -11.37 7.25
N ARG A 199 -23.20 -10.28 7.17
CA ARG A 199 -22.76 -9.03 6.52
C ARG A 199 -21.56 -8.40 7.22
N GLU A 200 -21.56 -8.35 8.55
CA GLU A 200 -20.42 -7.85 9.33
C GLU A 200 -19.17 -8.70 9.08
N LYS A 201 -19.31 -10.02 9.07
CA LYS A 201 -18.21 -10.94 8.79
C LYS A 201 -17.65 -10.78 7.37
N ILE A 202 -18.52 -10.60 6.37
CA ILE A 202 -18.10 -10.31 4.99
C ILE A 202 -17.33 -8.98 4.95
N ALA A 203 -17.81 -7.94 5.62
CA ALA A 203 -17.13 -6.64 5.67
C ALA A 203 -15.74 -6.73 6.33
N GLN A 204 -15.61 -7.51 7.40
CA GLN A 204 -14.31 -7.79 8.04
C GLN A 204 -13.35 -8.50 7.08
N LEU A 205 -13.81 -9.57 6.41
CA LEU A 205 -13.00 -10.30 5.43
C LEU A 205 -12.56 -9.41 4.26
N GLU A 206 -13.41 -8.49 3.81
CA GLU A 206 -13.03 -7.51 2.79
C GLU A 206 -11.94 -6.55 3.26
N GLN A 207 -11.99 -6.09 4.52
CA GLN A 207 -10.92 -5.27 5.10
C GLN A 207 -9.61 -6.05 5.23
N GLU A 208 -9.65 -7.27 5.75
CA GLU A 208 -8.47 -8.14 5.84
C GLU A 208 -7.84 -8.37 4.46
N LYS A 209 -8.68 -8.59 3.44
CA LYS A 209 -8.22 -8.74 2.06
C LYS A 209 -7.58 -7.46 1.52
N LYS A 210 -8.13 -6.27 1.82
CA LYS A 210 -7.51 -4.98 1.45
C LYS A 210 -6.14 -4.80 2.10
N ILE A 211 -6.03 -5.11 3.40
CA ILE A 211 -4.76 -5.04 4.14
C ILE A 211 -3.75 -6.05 3.57
N SER A 212 -4.19 -7.28 3.30
CA SER A 212 -3.35 -8.32 2.68
C SER A 212 -2.84 -7.88 1.30
N ASN A 213 -3.70 -7.31 0.45
CA ASN A 213 -3.31 -6.77 -0.85
C ASN A 213 -2.31 -5.61 -0.76
N LEU A 214 -2.43 -4.75 0.26
CA LEU A 214 -1.44 -3.69 0.51
C LEU A 214 -0.08 -4.28 0.89
N TRP A 215 -0.06 -5.28 1.78
CA TRP A 215 1.18 -5.96 2.15
C TRP A 215 1.84 -6.68 0.97
N THR A 216 1.08 -7.36 0.12
CA THR A 216 1.63 -8.00 -1.08
C THR A 216 2.20 -6.97 -2.06
N ALA A 217 1.56 -5.82 -2.23
CA ALA A 217 2.09 -4.72 -3.05
C ALA A 217 3.39 -4.12 -2.48
N ILE A 218 3.44 -3.88 -1.16
CA ILE A 218 4.64 -3.38 -0.47
C ILE A 218 5.79 -4.39 -0.61
N LEU A 219 5.51 -5.69 -0.43
CA LEU A 219 6.52 -6.74 -0.54
C LEU A 219 7.06 -6.85 -1.97
N ALA A 220 6.19 -6.81 -2.98
CA ALA A 220 6.60 -6.77 -4.38
C ALA A 220 7.48 -5.54 -4.70
N GLY A 221 7.09 -4.35 -4.23
CA GLY A 221 7.88 -3.13 -4.37
C GLY A 221 9.25 -3.22 -3.68
N SER A 222 9.31 -3.82 -2.50
CA SER A 222 10.55 -4.02 -1.74
C SER A 222 11.52 -4.95 -2.48
N VAL A 223 11.02 -6.03 -3.08
CA VAL A 223 11.82 -6.94 -3.91
C VAL A 223 12.41 -6.23 -5.12
N LEU A 224 11.61 -5.41 -5.81
CA LEU A 224 12.10 -4.60 -6.95
C LEU A 224 13.15 -3.57 -6.54
N ALA A 225 12.97 -2.93 -5.38
CA ALA A 225 13.94 -1.98 -4.84
C ALA A 225 15.27 -2.66 -4.48
N LEU A 226 15.21 -3.82 -3.80
CA LEU A 226 16.39 -4.62 -3.49
C LEU A 226 17.13 -5.09 -4.75
N GLY A 227 16.38 -5.55 -5.76
CA GLY A 227 16.95 -5.90 -7.06
C GLY A 227 17.67 -4.72 -7.73
N SER A 228 17.08 -3.52 -7.64
CA SER A 228 17.67 -2.28 -8.18
C SER A 228 18.93 -1.86 -7.43
N ILE A 229 18.91 -1.93 -6.09
CA ILE A 229 20.09 -1.66 -5.24
C ILE A 229 21.20 -2.66 -5.56
N PHE A 230 20.87 -3.96 -5.65
CA PHE A 230 21.82 -5.00 -5.99
C PHE A 230 22.43 -4.77 -7.38
N TYR A 231 21.61 -4.41 -8.37
CA TYR A 231 22.08 -4.05 -9.71
C TYR A 231 23.05 -2.86 -9.68
N LEU A 232 22.70 -1.78 -8.98
CA LEU A 232 23.56 -0.61 -8.84
C LEU A 232 24.87 -0.94 -8.12
N PHE A 233 24.80 -1.73 -7.05
CA PHE A 233 25.97 -2.21 -6.32
C PHE A 233 26.88 -3.07 -7.20
N ALA A 234 26.31 -4.04 -7.93
CA ALA A 234 27.05 -4.88 -8.86
C ALA A 234 27.69 -4.05 -9.99
N LYS A 235 26.97 -3.06 -10.52
CA LYS A 235 27.50 -2.11 -11.51
C LYS A 235 28.65 -1.29 -10.94
N GLN A 236 28.48 -0.71 -9.75
CA GLN A 236 29.52 0.08 -9.06
C GLN A 236 30.74 -0.77 -8.76
N HIS A 237 30.56 -2.01 -8.31
CA HIS A 237 31.65 -2.93 -8.01
C HIS A 237 32.42 -3.33 -9.29
N ARG A 238 31.71 -3.58 -10.40
CA ARG A 238 32.35 -3.79 -11.72
C ARG A 238 33.17 -2.59 -12.15
N THR A 239 32.64 -1.38 -12.00
CA THR A 239 33.37 -0.14 -12.33
C THR A 239 34.61 0.03 -11.45
N ARG A 240 34.51 -0.18 -10.14
CA ARG A 240 35.66 -0.11 -9.22
C ARG A 240 36.74 -1.12 -9.57
N ARG A 241 36.38 -2.36 -9.93
CA ARG A 241 37.36 -3.38 -10.35
C ARG A 241 38.16 -2.93 -11.57
N LYS A 242 37.49 -2.39 -12.59
CA LYS A 242 38.17 -1.84 -13.78
C LYS A 242 39.10 -0.69 -13.44
N LEU A 243 38.70 0.19 -12.51
CA LEU A 243 39.54 1.30 -12.07
C LEU A 243 40.81 0.79 -11.36
N ILE A 244 40.67 -0.18 -10.45
CA ILE A 244 41.80 -0.81 -9.76
C ILE A 244 42.74 -1.50 -10.76
N GLU A 245 42.20 -2.20 -11.76
CA GLU A 245 43.00 -2.84 -12.80
C GLU A 245 43.82 -1.83 -13.62
N ILE A 246 43.21 -0.69 -13.99
CA ILE A 246 43.90 0.41 -14.67
C ILE A 246 45.01 0.99 -13.78
N ASP A 247 44.73 1.21 -12.49
CA ASP A 247 45.69 1.78 -11.54
C ASP A 247 46.89 0.85 -11.30
N LEU A 248 46.64 -0.46 -11.16
CA LEU A 248 47.71 -1.46 -11.05
C LEU A 248 48.62 -1.45 -12.28
N LYS A 249 48.03 -1.41 -13.48
CA LYS A 249 48.78 -1.38 -14.74
C LYS A 249 49.62 -0.11 -14.88
N ASN A 250 49.12 1.03 -14.42
CA ASN A 250 49.89 2.28 -14.40
C ASN A 250 51.08 2.21 -13.44
N ASN A 251 50.85 1.70 -12.22
CA ASN A 251 51.92 1.52 -11.23
C ASN A 251 53.01 0.55 -11.69
N GLU A 252 52.62 -0.54 -12.38
CA GLU A 252 53.57 -1.49 -12.96
C GLU A 252 54.46 -0.82 -14.01
N LEU A 253 53.84 -0.02 -14.91
CA LEU A 253 54.54 0.73 -15.94
C LEU A 253 55.50 1.79 -15.36
N GLU A 254 55.13 2.41 -14.23
CA GLU A 254 55.97 3.36 -13.51
C GLU A 254 57.18 2.67 -12.85
N ARG A 255 56.98 1.51 -12.22
CA ARG A 255 58.08 0.70 -11.68
C ARG A 255 59.06 0.25 -12.75
N GLU A 256 58.57 -0.13 -13.92
CA GLU A 256 59.40 -0.54 -15.04
C GLU A 256 60.25 0.62 -15.59
N LYS A 257 59.71 1.84 -15.60
CA LYS A 257 60.49 3.04 -15.94
C LYS A 257 61.61 3.28 -14.92
N LEU A 258 61.29 3.21 -13.63
CA LEU A 258 62.26 3.46 -12.56
C LEU A 258 63.37 2.39 -12.53
N SER A 259 63.03 1.12 -12.79
CA SER A 259 64.03 0.05 -12.83
C SER A 259 65.03 0.23 -13.97
N ARG A 260 64.56 0.62 -15.17
CA ARG A 260 65.45 0.95 -16.30
C ARG A 260 66.40 2.10 -15.96
N GLU A 261 65.92 3.11 -15.24
CA GLU A 261 66.76 4.24 -14.82
C GLU A 261 67.84 3.82 -13.81
N LEU A 262 67.49 2.97 -12.84
CA LEU A 262 68.44 2.42 -11.86
C LEU A 262 69.48 1.51 -12.52
N GLU A 263 69.07 0.66 -13.47
CA GLU A 263 69.97 -0.21 -14.21
C GLU A 263 70.99 0.58 -15.02
N PHE A 264 70.55 1.68 -15.65
CA PHE A 264 71.43 2.63 -16.34
C PHE A 264 72.47 3.23 -15.37
N LYS A 265 72.05 3.75 -14.21
CA LYS A 265 72.96 4.32 -13.19
C LYS A 265 73.97 3.32 -12.63
N ASN A 266 73.55 2.07 -12.38
CA ASN A 266 74.45 1.03 -11.85
C ASN A 266 75.54 0.62 -12.85
N LYS A 267 75.21 0.59 -14.14
CA LYS A 267 76.18 0.28 -15.19
C LYS A 267 77.30 1.31 -15.23
N ASP A 268 76.96 2.59 -15.10
CA ASP A 268 77.93 3.68 -15.09
C ASP A 268 78.84 3.63 -13.85
N LEU A 269 78.26 3.43 -12.66
CA LEU A 269 79.02 3.26 -11.41
C LEU A 269 79.99 2.07 -11.46
N THR A 270 79.58 0.95 -12.06
CA THR A 270 80.40 -0.27 -12.17
C THR A 270 81.59 -0.06 -13.09
N ASN A 271 81.37 0.54 -14.28
CA ASN A 271 82.44 0.87 -15.22
C ASN A 271 83.45 1.83 -14.58
N PHE A 272 82.96 2.78 -13.80
CA PHE A 272 83.77 3.75 -13.10
C PHE A 272 84.62 3.14 -11.96
N ALA A 273 84.05 2.26 -11.14
CA ALA A 273 84.80 1.56 -10.10
C ALA A 273 85.92 0.68 -10.68
N LEU A 274 85.69 0.05 -11.83
CA LEU A 274 86.70 -0.74 -12.54
C LEU A 274 87.87 0.12 -13.03
N ASP A 275 87.62 1.36 -13.48
CA ASP A 275 88.68 2.30 -13.87
C ASP A 275 89.57 2.70 -12.68
N ILE A 276 88.96 3.02 -11.52
CA ILE A 276 89.70 3.32 -10.29
C ILE A 276 90.58 2.13 -9.88
N ALA A 277 90.04 0.92 -9.90
CA ALA A 277 90.78 -0.28 -9.51
C ALA A 277 92.03 -0.47 -10.39
N ARG A 278 91.89 -0.34 -11.71
CA ARG A 278 93.02 -0.42 -12.67
C ARG A 278 94.10 0.62 -12.39
N LYS A 279 93.70 1.88 -12.13
CA LYS A 279 94.64 2.97 -11.81
C LYS A 279 95.43 2.72 -10.53
N ASN A 280 94.79 2.20 -9.50
CA ASN A 280 95.46 1.86 -8.24
C ASN A 280 96.42 0.69 -8.41
N GLU A 281 96.01 -0.35 -9.14
CA GLU A 281 96.86 -1.51 -9.43
C GLU A 281 98.12 -1.10 -10.21
N PHE A 282 97.96 -0.24 -11.22
CA PHE A 282 99.10 0.33 -11.94
C PHE A 282 100.00 1.19 -11.06
N SER A 283 99.43 2.06 -10.22
CA SER A 283 100.21 2.90 -9.30
C SER A 283 101.05 2.05 -8.34
N ASN A 284 100.49 0.94 -7.84
CA ASN A 284 101.22 -0.02 -7.02
C ASN A 284 102.32 -0.74 -7.82
N MET A 285 102.05 -1.16 -9.05
CA MET A 285 103.06 -1.75 -9.94
C MET A 285 104.24 -0.80 -10.17
N VAL A 286 103.98 0.49 -10.41
CA VAL A 286 105.03 1.51 -10.56
C VAL A 286 105.80 1.70 -9.26
N HIS A 287 105.11 1.76 -8.12
CA HIS A 287 105.74 1.93 -6.82
C HIS A 287 106.70 0.78 -6.49
N GLU A 288 106.26 -0.47 -6.66
CA GLU A 288 107.11 -1.64 -6.43
C GLU A 288 108.27 -1.71 -7.43
N SER A 289 108.03 -1.39 -8.70
CA SER A 289 109.10 -1.34 -9.71
C SER A 289 110.16 -0.28 -9.38
N LEU A 290 109.76 0.89 -8.87
CA LEU A 290 110.70 1.93 -8.41
C LEU A 290 111.48 1.49 -7.18
N LYS A 291 110.83 0.82 -6.22
CA LYS A 291 111.45 0.28 -5.02
C LYS A 291 112.51 -0.78 -5.36
N GLU A 292 112.25 -1.62 -6.36
CA GLU A 292 113.25 -2.57 -6.86
C GLU A 292 114.43 -1.89 -7.54
N ILE A 293 114.22 -0.80 -8.29
CA ILE A 293 115.29 -0.04 -8.95
C ILE A 293 116.24 0.60 -7.92
N VAL A 294 115.69 1.20 -6.85
CA VAL A 294 116.48 1.86 -5.78
C VAL A 294 117.39 0.86 -5.05
N ASN A 295 116.98 -0.40 -4.92
CA ASN A 295 117.70 -1.42 -4.16
C ASN A 295 118.63 -2.32 -5.01
N SER A 296 118.78 -2.04 -6.31
CA SER A 296 119.58 -2.88 -7.24
C SER A 296 120.96 -2.26 -7.57
N PRO A 297 121.98 -3.06 -7.97
CA PRO A 297 123.28 -2.55 -8.39
C PRO A 297 123.23 -1.76 -9.72
N PRO A 298 124.15 -0.80 -9.98
CA PRO A 298 123.99 0.25 -11.00
C PRO A 298 123.72 -0.23 -12.43
N ASN A 299 124.27 -1.38 -12.84
CA ASN A 299 124.06 -1.95 -14.17
C ASN A 299 122.68 -2.62 -14.32
N GLU A 300 122.13 -3.21 -13.25
CA GLU A 300 120.76 -3.74 -13.25
C GLU A 300 119.71 -2.64 -13.11
N SER A 301 119.99 -1.60 -12.31
CA SER A 301 119.08 -0.46 -12.13
C SER A 301 118.78 0.25 -13.45
N ARG A 302 119.76 0.37 -14.36
CA ARG A 302 119.52 0.93 -15.70
C ARG A 302 118.60 0.07 -16.57
N LYS A 303 118.71 -1.26 -16.47
CA LYS A 303 117.87 -2.20 -17.23
C LYS A 303 116.42 -2.14 -16.71
N LYS A 304 116.25 -2.25 -15.38
CA LYS A 304 114.94 -2.14 -14.72
C LYS A 304 114.28 -0.77 -14.93
N ALA A 305 115.06 0.31 -14.93
CA ALA A 305 114.55 1.64 -15.25
C ALA A 305 114.07 1.76 -16.70
N ARG A 306 114.72 1.10 -17.67
CA ARG A 306 114.26 1.04 -19.06
C ARG A 306 112.99 0.20 -19.22
N GLU A 307 112.91 -0.93 -18.52
CA GLU A 307 111.71 -1.79 -18.50
C GLU A 307 110.52 -1.06 -17.90
N LEU A 308 110.73 -0.35 -16.78
CA LEU A 308 109.73 0.54 -16.20
C LEU A 308 109.36 1.66 -17.18
N LEU A 309 110.31 2.32 -17.85
CA LEU A 309 110.00 3.35 -18.86
C LEU A 309 109.14 2.81 -20.02
N MET A 310 109.37 1.56 -20.47
CA MET A 310 108.54 0.90 -21.49
C MET A 310 107.14 0.56 -20.96
N SER A 311 107.03 -0.03 -19.77
CA SER A 311 105.72 -0.36 -19.18
C SER A 311 104.91 0.90 -18.85
N THR A 312 105.57 1.97 -18.41
CA THR A 312 104.95 3.27 -18.16
C THR A 312 104.51 3.92 -19.47
N SER A 313 105.33 3.85 -20.53
CA SER A 313 104.94 4.38 -21.86
C SER A 313 103.74 3.63 -22.45
N ASN A 314 103.72 2.30 -22.36
CA ASN A 314 102.58 1.50 -22.83
C ASN A 314 101.31 1.77 -22.02
N HIS A 315 101.40 1.93 -20.70
CA HIS A 315 100.23 2.27 -19.88
C HIS A 315 99.78 3.71 -20.09
N LEU A 316 100.69 4.65 -20.39
CA LEU A 316 100.32 6.00 -20.80
C LEU A 316 99.56 5.99 -22.13
N GLN A 317 99.92 5.11 -23.07
CA GLN A 317 99.21 4.93 -24.34
C GLN A 317 97.81 4.33 -24.14
N ILE A 318 97.64 3.35 -23.23
CA ILE A 318 96.32 2.83 -22.82
C ILE A 318 95.48 3.93 -22.12
N ASN A 319 96.12 4.82 -21.38
CA ASN A 319 95.43 5.94 -20.74
C ASN A 319 95.03 7.03 -21.76
N ASP A 320 95.73 7.13 -22.89
CA ASP A 320 95.32 7.98 -24.01
C ASP A 320 94.14 7.36 -24.79
N ASP A 321 94.06 6.02 -24.93
CA ASP A 321 92.85 5.33 -25.44
C ASP A 321 91.66 5.48 -24.47
N ILE A 322 91.91 5.51 -23.15
CA ILE A 322 90.90 5.81 -22.12
C ILE A 322 90.52 7.29 -22.14
N LYS A 323 91.45 8.21 -22.42
CA LYS A 323 91.09 9.62 -22.69
C LYS A 323 90.30 9.76 -23.98
N GLU A 324 90.56 8.97 -25.01
CA GLU A 324 89.76 8.96 -26.24
C GLU A 324 88.36 8.40 -25.96
N PHE A 325 88.22 7.40 -25.09
CA PHE A 325 86.93 6.94 -24.57
C PHE A 325 86.24 7.99 -23.69
N GLN A 326 86.97 8.71 -22.83
CA GLN A 326 86.44 9.83 -22.03
C GLN A 326 86.05 11.02 -22.92
N MET A 327 86.81 11.32 -23.97
CA MET A 327 86.46 12.31 -24.99
C MET A 327 85.23 11.86 -25.76
N ASN A 328 85.05 10.57 -26.05
CA ASN A 328 83.80 10.04 -26.62
C ASN A 328 82.61 10.22 -25.67
N VAL A 329 82.78 10.08 -24.35
CA VAL A 329 81.75 10.41 -23.35
C VAL A 329 81.48 11.93 -23.28
N GLU A 330 82.49 12.77 -23.46
CA GLU A 330 82.32 14.23 -23.64
C GLU A 330 81.66 14.58 -24.99
N THR A 331 81.83 13.75 -26.02
CA THR A 331 81.18 13.90 -27.34
C THR A 331 79.70 13.49 -27.28
N VAL A 332 79.35 12.52 -26.43
CA VAL A 332 77.95 12.18 -26.13
C VAL A 332 77.29 13.22 -25.23
N ASN A 333 78.07 13.95 -24.41
CA ASN A 333 77.62 15.08 -23.59
C ASN A 333 77.95 16.45 -24.19
N GLN A 334 78.23 16.53 -25.50
CA GLN A 334 78.70 17.75 -26.14
C GLN A 334 77.68 18.88 -26.01
N ASP A 335 76.39 18.57 -26.11
CA ASP A 335 75.28 19.52 -25.94
C ASP A 335 75.20 20.11 -24.52
N PHE A 336 75.58 19.34 -23.50
CA PHE A 336 75.65 19.85 -22.13
C PHE A 336 76.81 20.85 -21.99
N PHE A 337 78.00 20.48 -22.45
CA PHE A 337 79.16 21.37 -22.35
C PHE A 337 79.03 22.61 -23.24
N ASN A 338 78.44 22.50 -24.43
CA ASN A 338 78.15 23.63 -25.30
C ASN A 338 77.19 24.62 -24.62
N ARG A 339 76.05 24.14 -24.08
CA ARG A 339 75.11 24.99 -23.33
C ARG A 339 75.72 25.60 -22.07
N LEU A 340 76.58 24.84 -21.37
CA LEU A 340 77.27 25.32 -20.17
C LEU A 340 78.28 26.41 -20.50
N ILE A 341 79.00 26.30 -21.62
CA ILE A 341 79.96 27.31 -22.09
C ILE A 341 79.23 28.57 -22.59
N ASP A 342 78.11 28.41 -23.31
CA ASP A 342 77.31 29.53 -23.80
C ASP A 342 76.71 30.35 -22.65
N GLN A 343 76.20 29.68 -21.61
CA GLN A 343 75.56 30.36 -20.49
C GLN A 343 76.55 30.83 -19.41
N PHE A 344 77.68 30.14 -19.24
CA PHE A 344 78.69 30.45 -18.21
C PHE A 344 80.11 30.46 -18.80
N PRO A 345 80.45 31.47 -19.63
CA PRO A 345 81.72 31.51 -20.36
C PRO A 345 82.94 31.65 -19.44
N ASP A 346 82.78 32.23 -18.24
CA ASP A 346 83.86 32.47 -17.26
C ASP A 346 84.28 31.22 -16.45
N LEU A 347 83.70 30.06 -16.74
CA LEU A 347 84.11 28.80 -16.12
C LEU A 347 85.47 28.35 -16.65
N THR A 348 86.40 28.10 -15.74
CA THR A 348 87.71 27.52 -16.11
C THR A 348 87.54 26.07 -16.59
N PRO A 349 88.46 25.53 -17.39
CA PRO A 349 88.40 24.13 -17.83
C PRO A 349 88.26 23.14 -16.66
N ASN A 350 88.98 23.38 -15.56
CA ASN A 350 88.92 22.58 -14.34
C ASN A 350 87.56 22.65 -13.61
N GLU A 351 86.85 23.76 -13.75
CA GLU A 351 85.50 23.95 -13.20
C GLU A 351 84.44 23.29 -14.07
N ARG A 352 84.56 23.38 -15.41
CA ARG A 352 83.67 22.68 -16.35
C ARG A 352 83.75 21.17 -16.15
N HIS A 353 84.97 20.64 -16.03
CA HIS A 353 85.17 19.22 -15.78
C HIS A 353 84.58 18.81 -14.41
N LEU A 354 84.68 19.66 -13.39
CA LEU A 354 84.02 19.44 -12.10
C LEU A 354 82.48 19.46 -12.23
N CYS A 355 81.88 20.33 -13.06
CA CYS A 355 80.44 20.29 -13.35
C CYS A 355 80.01 18.96 -13.99
N GLY A 356 80.79 18.44 -14.94
CA GLY A 356 80.53 17.13 -15.54
C GLY A 356 80.54 16.00 -14.51
N LEU A 357 81.54 15.97 -13.62
CA LEU A 357 81.62 14.98 -12.54
C LEU A 357 80.45 15.10 -11.54
N ILE A 358 79.98 16.32 -11.27
CA ILE A 358 78.82 16.55 -10.39
C ILE A 358 77.51 16.13 -11.05
N ARG A 359 77.34 16.40 -12.35
CA ARG A 359 76.17 15.97 -13.14
C ARG A 359 75.99 14.44 -13.10
N LEU A 360 77.10 13.71 -13.10
CA LEU A 360 77.11 12.25 -12.96
C LEU A 360 76.77 11.75 -11.54
N ASN A 361 76.30 12.63 -10.65
CA ASN A 361 75.93 12.35 -9.26
C ASN A 361 77.07 11.80 -8.38
N LEU A 362 78.33 12.07 -8.74
CA LEU A 362 79.46 11.57 -7.98
C LEU A 362 79.57 12.32 -6.65
N SER A 363 79.81 11.58 -5.57
CA SER A 363 80.00 12.13 -4.23
C SER A 363 81.32 12.91 -4.15
N THR A 364 81.42 13.82 -3.19
CA THR A 364 82.66 14.58 -2.92
C THR A 364 83.87 13.66 -2.73
N LYS A 365 83.68 12.49 -2.11
CA LYS A 365 84.77 11.52 -1.87
C LYS A 365 85.22 10.85 -3.16
N GLU A 366 84.29 10.46 -4.02
CA GLU A 366 84.61 9.85 -5.32
C GLU A 366 85.32 10.85 -6.24
N ILE A 367 84.82 12.08 -6.33
CA ILE A 367 85.45 13.15 -7.12
C ILE A 367 86.89 13.45 -6.63
N ALA A 368 87.11 13.38 -5.32
CA ALA A 368 88.43 13.60 -4.73
C ALA A 368 89.43 12.53 -5.16
N VAL A 369 89.00 11.27 -5.17
CA VAL A 369 89.79 10.14 -5.66
C VAL A 369 90.09 10.29 -7.16
N ILE A 370 89.08 10.64 -7.98
CA ILE A 370 89.25 10.82 -9.45
C ILE A 370 90.32 11.85 -9.76
N ARG A 371 90.24 12.99 -9.08
CA ARG A 371 91.11 14.14 -9.36
C ARG A 371 92.44 14.06 -8.61
N ASN A 372 92.65 13.03 -7.80
CA ASN A 372 93.80 12.88 -6.90
C ASN A 372 94.05 14.15 -6.05
N ILE A 373 92.97 14.68 -5.46
CA ILE A 373 93.00 15.87 -4.59
C ILE A 373 92.25 15.58 -3.29
N SER A 374 92.44 16.41 -2.27
CA SER A 374 91.73 16.22 -1.00
C SER A 374 90.21 16.41 -1.18
N PRO A 375 89.36 15.67 -0.42
CA PRO A 375 87.91 15.90 -0.40
C PRO A 375 87.55 17.36 -0.09
N LYS A 376 88.33 18.03 0.74
CA LYS A 376 88.16 19.45 1.05
C LYS A 376 88.34 20.34 -0.18
N SER A 377 89.30 20.02 -1.05
CA SER A 377 89.51 20.75 -2.31
C SER A 377 88.31 20.63 -3.25
N VAL A 378 87.64 19.47 -3.26
CA VAL A 378 86.41 19.25 -4.03
C VAL A 378 85.25 20.06 -3.45
N GLU A 379 85.04 20.05 -2.13
CA GLU A 379 84.00 20.86 -1.49
C GLU A 379 84.15 22.35 -1.82
N MET A 380 85.38 22.86 -1.74
CA MET A 380 85.68 24.24 -2.10
C MET A 380 85.45 24.52 -3.58
N GLY A 381 85.72 23.54 -4.46
CA GLY A 381 85.36 23.59 -5.87
C GLY A 381 83.85 23.69 -6.08
N ARG A 382 83.06 22.82 -5.43
CA ARG A 382 81.59 22.83 -5.49
C ARG A 382 81.02 24.16 -5.00
N TYR A 383 81.55 24.69 -3.90
CA TYR A 383 81.14 25.98 -3.36
C TYR A 383 81.41 27.14 -4.32
N ARG A 384 82.59 27.17 -4.97
CA ARG A 384 82.92 28.18 -5.98
C ARG A 384 82.02 28.07 -7.21
N LEU A 385 81.76 26.85 -7.69
CA LEU A 385 80.85 26.61 -8.80
C LEU A 385 79.43 27.10 -8.49
N ARG A 386 78.90 26.81 -7.29
CA ARG A 386 77.57 27.29 -6.88
C ARG A 386 77.44 28.82 -7.00
N LYS A 387 78.48 29.55 -6.60
CA LYS A 387 78.49 31.01 -6.73
C LYS A 387 78.54 31.48 -8.18
N LYS A 388 79.35 30.82 -9.02
CA LYS A 388 79.46 31.17 -10.45
C LYS A 388 78.21 30.81 -11.26
N LEU A 389 77.52 29.75 -10.88
CA LEU A 389 76.25 29.32 -11.49
C LEU A 389 75.02 30.04 -10.92
N ASN A 390 75.22 30.90 -9.92
CA ASN A 390 74.18 31.71 -9.27
C ASN A 390 73.00 30.90 -8.69
N LEU A 391 73.30 29.77 -8.05
CA LEU A 391 72.29 28.83 -7.53
C LEU A 391 71.71 29.26 -6.18
N ASP A 392 70.40 29.08 -6.00
CA ASP A 392 69.69 29.34 -4.73
C ASP A 392 70.27 28.44 -3.62
N PRO A 393 70.45 28.95 -2.37
CA PRO A 393 70.91 28.16 -1.24
C PRO A 393 70.16 26.84 -1.01
N LYS A 394 68.89 26.75 -1.40
CA LYS A 394 68.03 25.56 -1.24
C LYS A 394 68.14 24.57 -2.40
N GLU A 395 68.66 24.98 -3.54
CA GLU A 395 68.80 24.13 -4.71
C GLU A 395 70.12 23.36 -4.65
N GLU A 396 70.08 22.04 -4.80
CA GLU A 396 71.29 21.24 -4.87
C GLU A 396 71.96 21.38 -6.24
N ILE A 397 73.26 21.70 -6.24
CA ILE A 397 74.05 21.85 -7.48
C ILE A 397 74.05 20.57 -8.33
N THR A 398 73.87 19.41 -7.70
CA THR A 398 73.76 18.13 -8.39
C THR A 398 72.48 18.06 -9.22
N ASN A 399 71.33 18.39 -8.63
CA ASN A 399 70.03 18.37 -9.32
C ASN A 399 70.01 19.40 -10.45
N PHE A 400 70.46 20.63 -10.17
CA PHE A 400 70.56 21.67 -11.20
C PHE A 400 71.36 21.20 -12.42
N LEU A 401 72.55 20.61 -12.22
CA LEU A 401 73.41 20.18 -13.32
C LEU A 401 72.92 18.92 -14.04
N GLN A 402 72.06 18.12 -13.42
CA GLN A 402 71.38 16.97 -14.05
C GLN A 402 70.22 17.41 -14.94
N ASP A 403 69.45 18.38 -14.46
CA ASP A 403 68.29 18.94 -15.18
C ASP A 403 68.71 19.97 -16.25
N PHE A 404 69.94 20.48 -16.16
CA PHE A 404 70.55 21.40 -17.13
C PHE A 404 70.70 20.77 -18.52
#